data_AF-X1CH01-F1
#
_entry.id   AF-X1CH01-F1
#
_cell.length_a   1.000
_cell.length_b   1.000
_cell.length_c   1.000
_cell.angle_alpha   90.00
_cell.angle_beta   90.00
_cell.angle_gamma   90.00
#
_symmetry.space_group_name_H-M   'P 1'
#
loop_
_entity.id
_entity.type
_entity.pdbx_description
1 polymer ?
#
loop_
_entity_poly.entity_id
_entity_poly.type
_entity_poly.pdbx_seq_one_letter_code
_entity_poly.pdbx_strand_id
1 'polypeptide(L)'
;GIEYFHTKIYKIEEEPDTKDLLIHYRDLKSEEDKTFRANMVVLAAPTTSSEGTNLLAEKLGIELDNYGFFKSKSYFNKSLSMKEGIFLCGFCQGPMNITETAADASGVAGHVATLLKSARYSQVKASVKDHQSKDKTVTITPRALIIGGGVSGMGAALNISKQGYDTIIIEKEDQLGGNLKFINLLYPAKQDSLEFLDNIEDKIRKNSRIKVYLNSIIKEVKGSIGNYEIVFVDEANDVHEIKVGVIIVATGSQEFKPHGQFQYSEKNENV
;
A
#
# COMPACT_ATOMS: atom_id res chain seq x y z
N GLY A 1 -0.51 -17.74 -31.62
CA GLY A 1 -0.51 -16.30 -31.27
C GLY A 1 -1.53 -16.08 -30.17
N ILE A 2 -1.59 -14.89 -29.57
CA ILE A 2 -2.66 -14.53 -28.63
C ILE A 2 -3.83 -13.97 -29.44
N GLU A 3 -5.04 -14.48 -29.19
CA GLU A 3 -6.27 -14.02 -29.83
C GLU A 3 -7.05 -13.11 -28.87
N TYR A 4 -7.61 -12.02 -29.40
CA TYR A 4 -8.39 -11.05 -28.64
C TYR A 4 -9.82 -11.01 -29.14
N PHE A 5 -10.76 -11.21 -28.23
CA PHE A 5 -12.20 -11.21 -28.51
C PHE A 5 -12.84 -9.96 -27.90
N HIS A 6 -13.46 -9.11 -28.72
CA HIS A 6 -14.22 -7.95 -28.22
C HIS A 6 -15.64 -8.41 -27.87
N THR A 7 -15.84 -8.81 -26.62
CA THR A 7 -17.03 -9.58 -26.21
C THR A 7 -17.55 -9.16 -24.85
N LYS A 8 -18.82 -9.50 -24.57
CA LYS A 8 -19.41 -9.45 -23.23
C LYS A 8 -19.75 -10.86 -22.77
N ILE A 9 -18.95 -11.40 -21.85
CA ILE A 9 -19.20 -12.69 -21.21
C ILE A 9 -20.38 -12.51 -20.23
N TYR A 10 -21.36 -13.41 -20.30
CA TYR A 10 -22.52 -13.37 -19.39
C TYR A 10 -22.70 -14.67 -18.60
N LYS A 11 -22.03 -15.76 -18.98
CA LYS A 11 -22.13 -17.04 -18.28
C LYS A 11 -20.90 -17.92 -18.55
N ILE A 12 -20.46 -18.65 -17.53
CA ILE A 12 -19.52 -19.77 -17.67
C ILE A 12 -20.18 -21.00 -17.05
N GLU A 13 -20.10 -22.13 -17.74
CA GLU A 13 -20.61 -23.42 -17.29
C GLU A 13 -19.52 -24.47 -17.39
N GLU A 14 -19.42 -25.33 -16.39
CA GLU A 14 -18.55 -26.51 -16.42
C GLU A 14 -19.34 -27.70 -16.98
N GLU A 15 -18.80 -28.36 -17.99
CA GLU A 15 -19.37 -29.58 -18.55
C GLU A 15 -19.09 -30.76 -17.59
N PRO A 16 -20.11 -31.50 -17.11
CA PRO A 16 -19.94 -32.47 -16.02
C PRO A 16 -18.94 -33.59 -16.29
N ASP A 17 -18.92 -34.09 -17.54
CA ASP A 17 -18.15 -35.27 -17.93
C ASP A 17 -16.68 -34.93 -18.22
N THR A 18 -16.43 -33.78 -18.84
CA THR A 18 -15.10 -33.39 -19.34
C THR A 18 -14.38 -32.42 -18.43
N LYS A 19 -15.13 -31.70 -17.57
CA LYS A 19 -14.64 -30.57 -16.76
C LYS A 19 -14.21 -29.34 -17.57
N ASP A 20 -14.48 -29.33 -18.87
CA ASP A 20 -14.26 -28.17 -19.72
C ASP A 20 -15.27 -27.05 -19.40
N LEU A 21 -14.84 -25.82 -19.65
CA LEU A 21 -15.57 -24.60 -19.41
C LEU A 21 -16.14 -24.06 -20.72
N LEU A 22 -17.46 -23.93 -20.75
CA LEU A 22 -18.21 -23.28 -21.82
C LEU A 22 -18.43 -21.82 -21.45
N ILE A 23 -17.72 -20.93 -22.15
CA ILE A 23 -17.79 -19.48 -21.98
C ILE A 23 -18.80 -18.93 -22.97
N HIS A 24 -19.94 -18.46 -22.46
CA HIS A 24 -21.00 -17.86 -23.26
C HIS A 24 -20.85 -16.35 -23.29
N TYR A 25 -20.78 -15.79 -24.49
CA TYR A 25 -20.54 -14.38 -24.69
C TYR A 25 -21.31 -13.84 -25.89
N ARG A 26 -21.55 -12.52 -25.87
CA ARG A 26 -21.99 -11.78 -27.05
C ARG A 26 -20.79 -11.18 -27.77
N ASP A 27 -20.64 -11.50 -29.04
CA ASP A 27 -19.66 -10.87 -29.93
C ASP A 27 -20.11 -9.43 -30.19
N LEU A 28 -19.33 -8.44 -29.79
CA LEU A 28 -19.72 -7.03 -29.93
C LEU A 28 -19.52 -6.50 -31.35
N LYS A 29 -18.92 -7.27 -32.26
CA LYS A 29 -18.79 -6.91 -33.67
C LYS A 29 -19.93 -7.48 -34.52
N SER A 30 -20.28 -8.76 -34.33
CA SER A 30 -21.40 -9.38 -35.06
C SER A 30 -22.74 -9.29 -34.35
N GLU A 31 -22.75 -8.90 -33.06
CA GLU A 31 -23.93 -8.90 -32.17
C GLU A 31 -24.54 -10.29 -31.93
N GLU A 32 -23.84 -11.35 -32.30
CA GLU A 32 -24.28 -12.74 -32.14
C GLU A 32 -23.82 -13.32 -30.80
N ASP A 33 -24.65 -14.20 -30.24
CA ASP A 33 -24.27 -14.99 -29.08
C ASP A 33 -23.46 -16.22 -29.52
N LYS A 34 -22.30 -16.43 -28.91
CA LYS A 34 -21.35 -17.49 -29.22
C LYS A 34 -20.88 -18.18 -27.95
N THR A 35 -20.38 -19.40 -28.12
CA THR A 35 -19.77 -20.18 -27.04
C THR A 35 -18.33 -20.52 -27.40
N PHE A 36 -17.42 -20.31 -26.46
CA PHE A 36 -16.03 -20.74 -26.55
C PHE A 36 -15.77 -21.84 -25.51
N ARG A 37 -15.08 -22.90 -25.92
CA ARG A 37 -14.71 -24.02 -25.04
C ARG A 37 -13.25 -23.87 -24.62
N ALA A 38 -13.01 -23.89 -23.32
CA ALA A 38 -11.68 -23.86 -22.74
C ALA A 38 -11.55 -24.93 -21.65
N ASN A 39 -10.35 -25.44 -21.44
CA ASN A 39 -10.03 -26.34 -20.32
C ASN A 39 -9.70 -25.57 -19.03
N MET A 40 -9.39 -24.29 -19.13
CA MET A 40 -9.13 -23.40 -18.00
C MET A 40 -9.56 -21.97 -18.34
N VAL A 41 -10.13 -21.28 -17.36
CA VAL A 41 -10.43 -19.86 -17.41
C VAL A 41 -9.59 -19.17 -16.36
N VAL A 42 -8.91 -18.09 -16.72
CA VAL A 42 -8.22 -17.23 -15.75
C VAL A 42 -9.03 -15.96 -15.62
N LEU A 43 -9.68 -15.78 -14.47
CA LEU A 43 -10.41 -14.54 -14.18
C LEU A 43 -9.41 -13.43 -13.85
N ALA A 44 -9.35 -12.40 -14.70
CA ALA A 44 -8.62 -11.17 -14.40
C ALA A 44 -9.40 -10.32 -13.38
N ALA A 45 -9.53 -10.83 -12.16
CA ALA A 45 -10.28 -10.20 -11.09
C ALA A 45 -9.70 -8.82 -10.73
N PRO A 46 -10.54 -7.81 -10.47
CA PRO A 46 -10.06 -6.54 -9.99
C PRO A 46 -9.48 -6.68 -8.58
N THR A 47 -8.75 -5.65 -8.15
CA THR A 47 -8.28 -5.55 -6.77
C THR A 47 -9.20 -4.65 -5.96
N THR A 48 -9.27 -4.89 -4.67
CA THR A 48 -10.00 -4.09 -3.67
C THR A 48 -9.04 -3.66 -2.57
N SER A 49 -9.44 -2.71 -1.72
CA SER A 49 -8.65 -2.31 -0.55
C SER A 49 -8.33 -3.50 0.35
N SER A 50 -7.14 -3.53 0.96
CA SER A 50 -6.78 -4.58 1.92
C SER A 50 -7.76 -4.66 3.10
N GLU A 51 -7.94 -5.86 3.63
CA GLU A 51 -8.67 -6.08 4.87
C GLU A 51 -8.14 -5.19 6.01
N GLY A 52 -9.07 -4.61 6.76
CA GLY A 52 -8.78 -3.66 7.84
C GLY A 52 -8.68 -2.19 7.40
N THR A 53 -8.79 -1.88 6.10
CA THR A 53 -8.72 -0.50 5.58
C THR A 53 -9.76 0.41 6.23
N ASN A 54 -11.03 -0.02 6.37
CA ASN A 54 -12.09 0.74 7.04
C ASN A 54 -11.70 1.10 8.48
N LEU A 55 -11.28 0.11 9.26
CA LEU A 55 -10.89 0.30 10.67
C LEU A 55 -9.67 1.22 10.80
N LEU A 56 -8.71 1.12 9.86
CA LEU A 56 -7.55 2.01 9.85
C LEU A 56 -7.95 3.45 9.50
N ALA A 57 -8.85 3.64 8.54
CA ALA A 57 -9.38 4.95 8.16
C ALA A 57 -10.07 5.65 9.34
N GLU A 58 -10.90 4.91 10.09
CA GLU A 58 -11.54 5.37 11.33
C GLU A 58 -10.50 5.82 12.37
N LYS A 59 -9.49 4.99 12.64
CA LYS A 59 -8.41 5.32 13.60
C LYS A 59 -7.61 6.55 13.20
N LEU A 60 -7.33 6.69 11.91
CA LEU A 60 -6.59 7.83 11.39
C LEU A 60 -7.46 9.10 11.27
N GLY A 61 -8.79 8.94 11.24
CA GLY A 61 -9.73 10.03 10.98
C GLY A 61 -9.60 10.56 9.56
N ILE A 62 -9.50 9.66 8.58
CA ILE A 62 -9.46 9.97 7.14
C ILE A 62 -10.55 9.20 6.41
N GLU A 63 -10.99 9.73 5.28
CA GLU A 63 -12.10 9.17 4.50
C GLU A 63 -11.63 8.13 3.48
N LEU A 64 -12.55 7.23 3.11
CA LEU A 64 -12.41 6.36 1.95
C LEU A 64 -13.24 6.90 0.77
N ASP A 65 -12.87 6.49 -0.44
CA ASP A 65 -13.63 6.77 -1.65
C ASP A 65 -14.75 5.73 -1.86
N ASN A 66 -15.51 5.89 -2.96
CA ASN A 66 -16.63 4.99 -3.30
C ASN A 66 -16.19 3.57 -3.66
N TYR A 67 -14.89 3.30 -3.76
CA TYR A 67 -14.30 2.00 -4.08
C TYR A 67 -13.61 1.37 -2.86
N GLY A 68 -13.63 2.04 -1.70
CA GLY A 68 -13.01 1.57 -0.46
C GLY A 68 -11.52 1.90 -0.31
N PHE A 69 -10.92 2.68 -1.22
CA PHE A 69 -9.54 3.14 -1.10
C PHE A 69 -9.43 4.45 -0.32
N PHE A 70 -8.25 4.79 0.20
CA PHE A 70 -8.07 6.03 0.93
C PHE A 70 -8.27 7.25 0.02
N LYS A 71 -9.17 8.13 0.41
CA LYS A 71 -9.54 9.30 -0.37
C LYS A 71 -8.44 10.36 -0.30
N SER A 72 -7.90 10.71 -1.46
CA SER A 72 -6.93 11.78 -1.57
C SER A 72 -7.59 13.16 -1.46
N LYS A 73 -6.80 14.16 -1.07
CA LYS A 73 -7.20 15.57 -0.99
C LYS A 73 -7.56 16.15 -2.36
N SER A 74 -6.92 15.67 -3.41
CA SER A 74 -7.12 16.12 -4.78
C SER A 74 -6.81 15.02 -5.79
N TYR A 75 -7.43 15.12 -6.96
CA TYR A 75 -7.11 14.28 -8.11
C TYR A 75 -5.67 14.50 -8.62
N PHE A 76 -5.15 15.73 -8.47
CA PHE A 76 -3.81 16.11 -8.96
C PHE A 76 -2.67 15.73 -8.01
N ASN A 77 -2.97 15.59 -6.72
CA ASN A 77 -2.01 15.14 -5.72
C ASN A 77 -2.66 14.07 -4.85
N LYS A 78 -2.47 12.82 -5.27
CA LYS A 78 -3.05 11.66 -4.60
C LYS A 78 -2.34 11.33 -3.28
N SER A 79 -1.08 11.75 -3.14
CA SER A 79 -0.23 11.47 -2.00
C SER A 79 -0.66 12.18 -0.71
N LEU A 80 -1.57 13.15 -0.78
CA LEU A 80 -2.10 13.87 0.37
C LEU A 80 -3.46 13.32 0.77
N SER A 81 -3.66 13.01 2.05
CA SER A 81 -4.99 12.78 2.59
C SER A 81 -5.69 14.11 2.93
N MET A 82 -6.99 14.04 3.28
CA MET A 82 -7.73 15.19 3.80
C MET A 82 -7.21 15.70 5.16
N LYS A 83 -6.45 14.88 5.89
CA LYS A 83 -5.89 15.22 7.20
C LYS A 83 -4.40 15.55 7.09
N GLU A 84 -4.03 16.75 7.52
CA GLU A 84 -2.64 17.21 7.41
C GLU A 84 -1.67 16.35 8.22
N GLY A 85 -0.49 16.10 7.66
CA GLY A 85 0.52 15.22 8.26
C GLY A 85 0.25 13.73 8.09
N ILE A 86 -0.86 13.35 7.44
CA ILE A 86 -1.12 11.98 6.99
C ILE A 86 -1.05 11.93 5.46
N PHE A 87 -0.11 11.14 4.96
CA PHE A 87 0.18 10.93 3.54
C PHE A 87 -0.31 9.56 3.08
N LEU A 88 -0.62 9.45 1.79
CA LEU A 88 -0.98 8.21 1.13
C LEU A 88 0.14 7.82 0.17
N CYS A 89 0.50 6.54 0.12
CA CYS A 89 1.59 6.05 -0.72
C CYS A 89 1.27 4.69 -1.35
N GLY A 90 1.41 4.60 -2.67
CA GLY A 90 1.14 3.42 -3.47
C GLY A 90 -0.34 3.02 -3.50
N PHE A 91 -0.57 1.70 -3.54
CA PHE A 91 -1.85 1.06 -3.84
C PHE A 91 -3.00 1.41 -2.87
N CYS A 92 -2.72 1.94 -1.69
CA CYS A 92 -3.74 2.43 -0.76
C CYS A 92 -4.64 3.52 -1.38
N GLN A 93 -4.15 4.20 -2.43
CA GLN A 93 -4.84 5.23 -3.21
C GLN A 93 -5.68 4.66 -4.38
N GLY A 94 -5.65 3.34 -4.60
CA GLY A 94 -6.23 2.65 -5.74
C GLY A 94 -5.19 1.95 -6.62
N PRO A 95 -5.64 1.26 -7.69
CA PRO A 95 -4.76 0.50 -8.58
C PRO A 95 -3.61 1.31 -9.16
N MET A 96 -2.40 0.78 -9.02
CA MET A 96 -1.16 1.44 -9.42
C MET A 96 -0.15 0.38 -9.90
N ASN A 97 0.64 0.71 -10.93
CA ASN A 97 1.74 -0.17 -11.34
C ASN A 97 2.99 0.03 -10.47
N ILE A 98 3.98 -0.86 -10.62
CA ILE A 98 5.16 -0.89 -9.73
C ILE A 98 6.07 0.33 -9.96
N THR A 99 6.21 0.78 -11.21
CA THR A 99 7.00 1.97 -11.55
C THR A 99 6.38 3.25 -10.99
N GLU A 100 5.06 3.38 -11.07
CA GLU A 100 4.30 4.47 -10.44
C GLU A 100 4.43 4.41 -8.92
N THR A 101 4.37 3.21 -8.33
CA THR A 101 4.53 3.01 -6.89
C THR A 101 5.90 3.51 -6.41
N ALA A 102 6.97 3.22 -7.15
CA ALA A 102 8.31 3.69 -6.81
C ALA A 102 8.45 5.23 -6.96
N ALA A 103 7.82 5.81 -7.98
CA ALA A 103 7.78 7.25 -8.19
C ALA A 103 6.99 7.96 -7.08
N ASP A 104 5.82 7.44 -6.72
CA ASP A 104 4.95 7.96 -5.67
C ASP A 104 5.63 7.92 -4.30
N ALA A 105 6.31 6.81 -3.97
CA ALA A 105 7.12 6.70 -2.76
C ALA A 105 8.21 7.79 -2.65
N SER A 106 8.80 8.18 -3.78
CA SER A 106 9.79 9.26 -3.83
C SER A 106 9.12 10.63 -3.66
N GLY A 107 7.94 10.84 -4.26
CA GLY A 107 7.14 12.07 -4.11
C GLY A 107 6.67 12.29 -2.68
N VAL A 108 6.12 11.26 -2.04
CA VAL A 108 5.71 11.26 -0.63
C VAL A 108 6.89 11.60 0.28
N ALA A 109 8.05 10.99 0.04
CA ALA A 109 9.25 11.28 0.82
C ALA A 109 9.70 12.75 0.70
N GLY A 110 9.51 13.39 -0.45
CA GLY A 110 9.74 14.82 -0.64
C GLY A 110 8.79 15.67 0.20
N HIS A 111 7.49 15.37 0.17
CA HIS A 111 6.48 16.05 0.98
C HIS A 111 6.75 15.93 2.48
N VAL A 112 7.10 14.71 2.94
CA VAL A 112 7.46 14.44 4.33
C VAL A 112 8.67 15.26 4.75
N ALA A 113 9.71 15.32 3.91
CA ALA A 113 10.90 16.08 4.22
C ALA A 113 10.66 17.58 4.32
N THR A 114 9.73 18.14 3.53
CA THR A 114 9.30 19.54 3.65
C THR A 114 8.70 19.81 5.03
N LEU A 115 7.83 18.92 5.54
CA LEU A 115 7.23 19.07 6.87
C LEU A 115 8.23 18.87 8.00
N LEU A 116 9.11 17.87 7.90
CA LEU A 116 10.08 17.56 8.95
C LEU A 116 11.29 18.51 8.96
N LYS A 117 11.46 19.35 7.92
CA LYS A 117 12.61 20.28 7.78
C LYS A 117 12.80 21.18 9.00
N SER A 118 11.73 21.70 9.59
CA SER A 118 11.77 22.57 10.76
C SER A 118 12.26 21.85 12.03
N ALA A 119 12.22 20.51 12.07
CA ALA A 119 12.79 19.70 13.15
C ALA A 119 14.13 19.03 12.82
N ARG A 120 14.68 19.20 11.61
CA ARG A 120 15.89 18.50 11.16
C ARG A 120 17.11 18.73 12.06
N TYR A 121 17.18 19.86 12.76
CA TYR A 121 18.28 20.19 13.69
C TYR A 121 17.86 20.25 15.16
N SER A 122 16.60 19.94 15.50
CA SER A 122 16.11 20.08 16.88
C SER A 122 16.73 19.05 17.85
N GLN A 123 17.31 17.96 17.33
CA GLN A 123 17.96 16.93 18.14
C GLN A 123 19.49 17.06 18.21
N VAL A 124 20.09 18.06 17.55
CA VAL A 124 21.51 18.36 17.70
C VAL A 124 21.67 19.27 18.93
N LYS A 125 22.30 18.77 20.00
CA LYS A 125 22.66 19.59 21.17
C LYS A 125 23.70 20.64 20.76
N ALA A 126 23.26 21.82 20.34
CA ALA A 126 24.12 22.97 20.23
C ALA A 126 24.39 23.54 21.64
N SER A 127 25.64 23.90 21.93
CA SER A 127 25.99 24.78 23.04
C SER A 127 25.50 26.19 22.71
N VAL A 128 24.30 26.56 23.17
CA VAL A 128 23.66 27.84 22.84
C VAL A 128 24.15 28.95 23.79
N LYS A 129 24.69 30.03 23.23
CA LYS A 129 24.61 31.37 23.85
C LYS A 129 23.26 31.98 23.48
N ASP A 130 22.56 32.38 24.52
CA ASP A 130 21.16 32.79 24.61
C ASP A 130 20.80 33.95 23.66
N HIS A 131 19.77 33.77 22.82
CA HIS A 131 18.94 34.85 22.24
C HIS A 131 17.52 34.29 22.05
N GLN A 132 16.60 34.72 22.91
CA GLN A 132 15.21 34.25 22.90
C GLN A 132 14.34 35.10 21.98
N SER A 133 13.68 34.47 20.99
CA SER A 133 12.49 35.01 20.33
C SER A 133 11.24 34.26 20.79
N LYS A 134 10.19 35.01 21.16
CA LYS A 134 8.89 34.52 21.68
C LYS A 134 7.91 34.14 20.56
N ASP A 135 8.31 33.29 19.63
CA ASP A 135 7.33 32.56 18.82
C ASP A 135 7.06 31.21 19.50
N LYS A 136 5.79 30.80 19.58
CA LYS A 136 5.42 29.44 20.02
C LYS A 136 5.97 28.45 19.00
N THR A 137 7.22 28.01 19.19
CA THR A 137 7.84 26.97 18.39
C THR A 137 7.15 25.66 18.71
N VAL A 138 6.24 25.22 17.83
CA VAL A 138 5.68 23.87 17.91
C VAL A 138 6.84 22.91 17.65
N THR A 139 7.21 22.14 18.68
CA THR A 139 8.25 21.12 18.54
C THR A 139 7.71 20.02 17.65
N ILE A 140 8.44 19.65 16.59
CA ILE A 140 8.06 18.58 15.68
C ILE A 140 8.94 17.37 15.95
N THR A 141 8.33 16.18 15.98
CA THR A 141 9.06 14.92 16.07
C THR A 141 9.65 14.57 14.69
N PRO A 142 10.99 14.53 14.49
CA PRO A 142 11.61 14.33 13.18
C PRO A 142 11.63 12.85 12.75
N ARG A 143 10.45 12.20 12.81
CA ARG A 143 10.27 10.77 12.54
C ARG A 143 8.97 10.54 11.78
N ALA A 144 8.99 9.63 10.81
CA ALA A 144 7.80 9.21 10.08
C ALA A 144 7.35 7.80 10.48
N LEU A 145 6.06 7.60 10.67
CA LEU A 145 5.45 6.26 10.70
C LEU A 145 5.02 5.87 9.29
N ILE A 146 5.25 4.62 8.93
CA ILE A 146 4.81 3.99 7.69
C ILE A 146 3.97 2.77 8.08
N ILE A 147 2.75 2.71 7.55
CA ILE A 147 1.77 1.65 7.81
C ILE A 147 1.68 0.79 6.57
N GLY A 148 2.26 -0.41 6.62
CA GLY A 148 2.43 -1.32 5.48
C GLY A 148 3.89 -1.39 5.01
N GLY A 149 4.42 -2.61 4.94
CA GLY A 149 5.77 -2.99 4.57
C GLY A 149 5.91 -3.53 3.15
N GLY A 150 4.97 -3.20 2.25
CA GLY A 150 5.08 -3.49 0.82
C GLY A 150 6.09 -2.59 0.10
N VAL A 151 6.12 -2.66 -1.23
CA VAL A 151 7.05 -1.90 -2.09
C VAL A 151 6.95 -0.38 -1.86
N SER A 152 5.73 0.16 -1.76
CA SER A 152 5.47 1.57 -1.47
C SER A 152 6.04 1.98 -0.11
N GLY A 153 5.71 1.20 0.93
CA GLY A 153 6.13 1.47 2.30
C GLY A 153 7.64 1.42 2.48
N MET A 154 8.28 0.36 1.98
CA MET A 154 9.75 0.24 2.00
C MET A 154 10.43 1.32 1.15
N GLY A 155 9.87 1.63 -0.02
CA GLY A 155 10.36 2.72 -0.87
C GLY A 155 10.31 4.07 -0.16
N ALA A 156 9.19 4.38 0.50
CA ALA A 156 9.03 5.60 1.29
C ALA A 156 10.02 5.63 2.45
N ALA A 157 10.18 4.52 3.18
CA ALA A 157 11.12 4.40 4.30
C ALA A 157 12.56 4.68 3.86
N LEU A 158 13.01 4.05 2.76
CA LEU A 158 14.35 4.27 2.22
C LEU A 158 14.55 5.72 1.77
N ASN A 159 13.59 6.30 1.04
CA ASN A 159 13.72 7.68 0.56
C ASN A 159 13.70 8.72 1.69
N ILE A 160 12.93 8.49 2.77
CA ILE A 160 12.92 9.37 3.94
C ILE A 160 14.20 9.22 4.76
N SER A 161 14.67 7.98 4.99
CA SER A 161 15.90 7.72 5.74
C SER A 161 17.15 8.29 5.05
N LYS A 162 17.21 8.24 3.71
CA LYS A 162 18.27 8.89 2.91
C LYS A 162 18.34 10.40 3.12
N GLN A 163 17.22 11.03 3.50
CA GLN A 163 17.16 12.45 3.82
C GLN A 163 17.55 12.75 5.28
N GLY A 164 17.85 11.71 6.07
CA GLY A 164 18.36 11.82 7.43
C GLY A 164 17.30 11.74 8.53
N TYR A 165 16.04 11.43 8.20
CA TYR A 165 14.96 11.27 9.18
C TYR A 165 14.79 9.81 9.59
N ASP A 166 14.38 9.58 10.83
CA ASP A 166 14.06 8.24 11.31
C ASP A 166 12.70 7.79 10.75
N THR A 167 12.57 6.49 10.48
CA THR A 167 11.30 5.89 10.06
C THR A 167 10.98 4.65 10.87
N ILE A 168 9.69 4.44 11.08
CA ILE A 168 9.16 3.21 11.68
C ILE A 168 8.20 2.61 10.65
N ILE A 169 8.40 1.33 10.32
CA ILE A 169 7.45 0.54 9.54
C ILE A 169 6.68 -0.35 10.52
N ILE A 170 5.35 -0.29 10.46
CA ILE A 170 4.44 -1.24 11.09
C ILE A 170 3.81 -2.07 9.98
N GLU A 171 4.08 -3.37 9.99
CA GLU A 171 3.54 -4.37 9.07
C GLU A 171 2.75 -5.42 9.86
N LYS A 172 1.57 -5.76 9.36
CA LYS A 172 0.65 -6.70 10.01
C LYS A 172 1.07 -8.16 9.77
N GLU A 173 1.76 -8.42 8.67
CA GLU A 173 2.28 -9.75 8.34
C GLU A 173 3.63 -10.02 9.02
N ASP A 174 4.07 -11.28 8.98
CA ASP A 174 5.32 -11.77 9.56
C ASP A 174 6.56 -11.46 8.70
N GLN A 175 6.40 -10.73 7.60
CA GLN A 175 7.45 -10.38 6.64
C GLN A 175 7.08 -9.15 5.81
N LEU A 176 8.10 -8.43 5.34
CA LEU A 176 7.96 -7.31 4.40
C LEU A 176 7.67 -7.82 2.98
N GLY A 177 7.29 -6.93 2.06
CA GLY A 177 7.19 -7.20 0.62
C GLY A 177 5.79 -7.13 0.03
N GLY A 178 4.76 -7.49 0.80
CA GLY A 178 3.36 -7.44 0.35
C GLY A 178 3.12 -8.19 -0.97
N ASN A 179 2.25 -7.63 -1.83
CA ASN A 179 1.81 -8.30 -3.07
C ASN A 179 2.92 -8.55 -4.11
N LEU A 180 4.10 -7.92 -3.98
CA LEU A 180 5.20 -8.14 -4.92
C LEU A 180 5.68 -9.60 -4.94
N LYS A 181 5.50 -10.33 -3.83
CA LYS A 181 5.86 -11.74 -3.70
C LYS A 181 5.11 -12.67 -4.65
N PHE A 182 3.94 -12.26 -5.11
CA PHE A 182 3.08 -13.05 -6.00
C PHE A 182 3.27 -12.69 -7.47
N ILE A 183 4.12 -11.69 -7.77
CA ILE A 183 4.44 -11.28 -9.13
C ILE A 183 5.71 -12.02 -9.53
N ASN A 184 5.83 -12.51 -10.76
CA ASN A 184 7.05 -13.19 -11.23
C ASN A 184 8.06 -12.21 -11.86
N LEU A 185 7.60 -11.40 -12.81
CA LEU A 185 8.46 -10.51 -13.61
C LEU A 185 7.97 -9.06 -13.57
N LEU A 186 8.91 -8.14 -13.34
CA LEU A 186 8.68 -6.71 -13.33
C LEU A 186 8.88 -6.12 -14.72
N TYR A 187 7.79 -5.68 -15.34
CA TYR A 187 7.82 -4.95 -16.61
C TYR A 187 8.16 -3.45 -16.36
N PRO A 188 8.91 -2.76 -17.25
CA PRO A 188 9.41 -3.17 -18.57
C PRO A 188 10.75 -3.90 -18.58
N ALA A 189 11.49 -3.89 -17.46
CA ALA A 189 12.85 -4.40 -17.40
C ALA A 189 12.94 -5.94 -17.47
N LYS A 190 11.82 -6.65 -17.31
CA LYS A 190 11.75 -8.12 -17.12
C LYS A 190 12.66 -8.59 -15.97
N GLN A 191 12.75 -7.77 -14.93
CA GLN A 191 13.51 -8.09 -13.74
C GLN A 191 12.74 -9.10 -12.88
N ASP A 192 13.45 -10.02 -12.23
CA ASP A 192 12.87 -10.90 -11.23
C ASP A 192 12.36 -10.10 -10.02
N SER A 193 11.11 -10.34 -9.63
CA SER A 193 10.45 -9.59 -8.56
C SER A 193 11.01 -9.90 -7.17
N LEU A 194 11.43 -11.15 -6.94
CA LEU A 194 11.94 -11.62 -5.65
C LEU A 194 13.36 -11.10 -5.45
N GLU A 195 14.20 -11.12 -6.49
CA GLU A 195 15.52 -10.50 -6.44
C GLU A 195 15.41 -8.98 -6.20
N PHE A 196 14.45 -8.32 -6.84
CA PHE A 196 14.19 -6.90 -6.58
C PHE A 196 13.73 -6.64 -5.14
N LEU A 197 12.86 -7.51 -4.61
CA LEU A 197 12.35 -7.44 -3.24
C LEU A 197 13.47 -7.63 -2.22
N ASP A 198 14.27 -8.69 -2.36
CA ASP A 198 15.41 -9.01 -1.48
C ASP A 198 16.38 -7.83 -1.40
N ASN A 199 16.67 -7.21 -2.54
CA ASN A 199 17.53 -6.02 -2.61
C ASN A 199 16.98 -4.81 -1.83
N ILE A 200 15.66 -4.66 -1.74
CA ILE A 200 15.01 -3.60 -0.94
C ILE A 200 15.02 -3.97 0.53
N GLU A 201 14.63 -5.19 0.87
CA GLU A 201 14.62 -5.68 2.26
C GLU A 201 16.01 -5.59 2.89
N ASP A 202 17.05 -5.98 2.15
CA ASP A 202 18.44 -5.86 2.60
C ASP A 202 18.81 -4.42 2.97
N LYS A 203 18.39 -3.45 2.15
CA LYS A 203 18.64 -2.03 2.41
C LYS A 203 17.86 -1.53 3.62
N ILE A 204 16.64 -2.04 3.85
CA ILE A 204 15.85 -1.74 5.04
C ILE A 204 16.56 -2.26 6.29
N ARG A 205 16.92 -3.55 6.30
CA ARG A 205 17.52 -4.23 7.47
C ARG A 205 18.90 -3.67 7.83
N LYS A 206 19.69 -3.24 6.84
CA LYS A 206 21.02 -2.64 7.06
C LYS A 206 20.97 -1.16 7.50
N ASN A 207 19.81 -0.51 7.46
CA ASN A 207 19.68 0.93 7.73
C ASN A 207 19.28 1.20 9.18
N SER A 208 20.19 1.77 9.96
CA SER A 208 19.98 2.07 11.39
C SER A 208 18.91 3.13 11.69
N ARG A 209 18.43 3.88 10.68
CA ARG A 209 17.34 4.85 10.82
C ARG A 209 15.95 4.25 10.61
N ILE A 210 15.88 3.01 10.14
CA ILE A 210 14.62 2.33 9.83
C ILE A 210 14.40 1.25 10.86
N LYS A 211 13.34 1.41 11.66
CA LYS A 211 12.88 0.37 12.58
C LYS A 211 11.66 -0.33 11.99
N VAL A 212 11.64 -1.65 12.03
CA VAL A 212 10.53 -2.47 11.51
C VAL A 212 9.87 -3.23 12.65
N TYR A 213 8.54 -3.20 12.68
CA TYR A 213 7.70 -4.01 13.54
C TYR A 213 6.81 -4.86 12.65
N LEU A 214 7.04 -6.17 12.67
CA LEU A 214 6.24 -7.19 11.97
C LEU A 214 5.14 -7.69 12.92
N ASN A 215 4.14 -8.41 12.39
CA ASN A 215 3.01 -8.92 13.17
C ASN A 215 2.35 -7.84 14.06
N SER A 216 2.29 -6.61 13.57
CA SER A 216 1.96 -5.44 14.38
C SER A 216 0.76 -4.68 13.84
N ILE A 217 -0.18 -4.36 14.72
CA ILE A 217 -1.45 -3.71 14.36
C ILE A 217 -1.68 -2.46 15.20
N ILE A 218 -1.93 -1.34 14.53
CA ILE A 218 -2.27 -0.07 15.16
C ILE A 218 -3.61 -0.17 15.89
N LYS A 219 -3.64 0.25 17.16
CA LYS A 219 -4.84 0.31 17.99
C LYS A 219 -5.38 1.72 18.08
N GLU A 220 -4.51 2.71 18.25
CA GLU A 220 -4.94 4.11 18.44
C GLU A 220 -3.96 5.09 17.79
N VAL A 221 -4.51 6.19 17.25
CA VAL A 221 -3.75 7.33 16.73
C VAL A 221 -4.33 8.61 17.33
N LYS A 222 -3.51 9.33 18.09
CA LYS A 222 -3.83 10.62 18.71
C LYS A 222 -2.89 11.71 18.23
N GLY A 223 -3.28 12.96 18.46
CA GLY A 223 -2.48 14.14 18.13
C GLY A 223 -2.72 14.66 16.72
N SER A 224 -1.77 15.43 16.24
CA SER A 224 -1.87 16.18 14.98
C SER A 224 -0.51 16.25 14.29
N ILE A 225 -0.50 16.80 13.08
CA ILE A 225 0.73 17.10 12.33
C ILE A 225 1.87 17.60 13.24
N GLY A 226 3.03 16.95 13.14
CA GLY A 226 4.22 17.22 13.93
C GLY A 226 4.33 16.43 15.24
N ASN A 227 3.22 15.97 15.81
CA ASN A 227 3.16 15.32 17.13
C ASN A 227 2.02 14.30 17.21
N TYR A 228 2.12 13.22 16.43
CA TYR A 228 1.25 12.06 16.55
C TYR A 228 1.76 11.10 17.61
N GLU A 229 0.84 10.58 18.41
CA GLU A 229 1.07 9.49 19.36
C GLU A 229 0.35 8.25 18.84
N ILE A 230 1.09 7.15 18.69
CA ILE A 230 0.61 5.92 18.07
C ILE A 230 0.72 4.81 19.10
N VAL A 231 -0.39 4.10 19.30
CA VAL A 231 -0.44 2.88 20.10
C VAL A 231 -0.65 1.71 19.16
N PHE A 232 0.18 0.69 19.25
CA PHE A 232 0.05 -0.55 18.49
C PHE A 232 0.38 -1.75 19.36
N VAL A 233 -0.03 -2.93 18.91
CA VAL A 233 0.33 -4.20 19.54
C VAL A 233 1.09 -5.08 18.57
N ASP A 234 1.99 -5.90 19.08
CA ASP A 234 2.68 -6.95 18.32
C ASP A 234 1.99 -8.32 18.47
N GLU A 235 2.65 -9.37 17.96
CA GLU A 235 2.18 -10.75 18.02
C GLU A 235 1.97 -11.26 19.45
N ALA A 236 2.78 -10.79 20.41
CA ALA A 236 2.67 -11.15 21.82
C ALA A 236 1.54 -10.40 22.54
N ASN A 237 0.83 -9.51 21.84
CA ASN A 237 -0.09 -8.51 22.39
C ASN A 237 0.59 -7.51 23.33
N ASP A 238 1.91 -7.34 23.22
CA ASP A 238 2.60 -6.29 23.96
C ASP A 238 2.20 -4.93 23.39
N VAL A 239 1.88 -3.98 24.27
CA VAL A 239 1.46 -2.63 23.87
C VAL A 239 2.68 -1.75 23.72
N HIS A 240 2.82 -1.14 22.53
CA HIS A 240 3.89 -0.21 22.21
C HIS A 240 3.33 1.19 21.97
N GLU A 241 4.02 2.20 22.50
CA GLU A 241 3.69 3.61 22.30
C GLU A 241 4.87 4.33 21.62
N ILE A 242 4.58 5.01 20.52
CA ILE A 242 5.59 5.78 19.77
C ILE A 242 5.09 7.18 19.41
N LYS A 243 6.02 8.13 19.30
CA LYS A 243 5.75 9.48 18.79
C LYS A 243 6.35 9.66 17.41
N VAL A 244 5.59 10.25 16.50
CA VAL A 244 6.01 10.56 15.12
C VAL A 244 5.49 11.92 14.68
N GLY A 245 6.19 12.56 13.75
CA GLY A 245 5.76 13.85 13.20
C GLY A 245 4.72 13.71 12.11
N VAL A 246 4.79 12.63 11.34
CA VAL A 246 3.91 12.37 10.20
C VAL A 246 3.61 10.87 10.10
N ILE A 247 2.52 10.54 9.42
CA ILE A 247 2.08 9.17 9.14
C ILE A 247 1.98 9.01 7.63
N ILE A 248 2.43 7.87 7.12
CA ILE A 248 2.31 7.46 5.72
C ILE A 248 1.53 6.16 5.70
N VAL A 249 0.37 6.18 5.06
CA VAL A 249 -0.44 5.00 4.81
C VAL A 249 0.07 4.37 3.52
N ALA A 250 0.58 3.15 3.60
CA ALA A 250 1.17 2.41 2.49
C ALA A 250 0.60 0.98 2.40
N THR A 251 -0.64 0.80 2.86
CA THR A 251 -1.34 -0.48 2.78
C THR A 251 -1.57 -0.90 1.33
N GLY A 252 -1.59 -2.20 1.09
CA GLY A 252 -1.77 -2.75 -0.24
C GLY A 252 -3.23 -2.83 -0.69
N SER A 253 -3.47 -3.80 -1.55
CA SER A 253 -4.77 -4.25 -2.00
C SER A 253 -4.88 -5.76 -1.83
N GLN A 254 -6.08 -6.29 -2.03
CA GLN A 254 -6.33 -7.72 -2.12
C GLN A 254 -7.12 -8.05 -3.38
N GLU A 255 -7.03 -9.29 -3.82
CA GLU A 255 -7.85 -9.80 -4.91
C GLU A 255 -9.34 -9.74 -4.54
N PHE A 256 -10.18 -9.30 -5.48
CA PHE A 256 -11.63 -9.51 -5.37
C PHE A 256 -11.94 -10.96 -5.71
N LYS A 257 -12.45 -11.74 -4.76
CA LYS A 257 -12.90 -13.11 -4.99
C LYS A 257 -14.36 -13.13 -5.44
N PRO A 258 -14.68 -13.43 -6.72
CA PRO A 258 -16.05 -13.36 -7.24
C PRO A 258 -16.86 -14.63 -6.91
N HIS A 259 -16.91 -15.03 -5.64
CA HIS A 259 -17.55 -16.27 -5.20
C HIS A 259 -18.97 -16.41 -5.76
N GLY A 260 -19.22 -17.56 -6.42
CA GLY A 260 -20.53 -17.88 -7.01
C GLY A 260 -20.80 -17.20 -8.36
N GLN A 261 -19.84 -16.45 -8.91
CA GLN A 261 -19.91 -15.91 -10.27
C GLN A 261 -18.95 -16.69 -11.18
N PHE A 262 -19.36 -16.90 -12.43
CA PHE A 262 -18.48 -17.48 -13.46
C PHE A 262 -17.79 -18.81 -13.07
N GLN A 263 -18.47 -19.65 -12.26
CA GLN A 263 -17.93 -20.90 -11.68
C GLN A 263 -16.76 -20.73 -10.68
N TYR A 264 -16.40 -19.50 -10.31
CA TYR A 264 -15.36 -19.25 -9.32
C TYR A 264 -15.77 -19.79 -7.95
N SER A 265 -14.98 -20.74 -7.45
CA SER A 265 -15.09 -21.30 -6.11
C SER A 265 -13.73 -21.85 -5.68
N GLU A 266 -13.48 -21.97 -4.38
CA GLU A 266 -12.22 -22.53 -3.86
C GLU A 266 -12.05 -24.04 -4.16
N LYS A 267 -13.01 -24.66 -4.85
CA LYS A 267 -13.00 -26.08 -5.22
C LYS A 267 -12.88 -26.33 -6.72
N ASN A 268 -13.10 -25.30 -7.55
CA ASN A 268 -13.00 -25.45 -9.00
C ASN A 268 -11.57 -25.12 -9.42
N GLU A 269 -10.78 -26.15 -9.75
CA GLU A 269 -9.37 -25.99 -10.11
C GLU A 269 -9.18 -25.42 -11.54
N ASN A 270 -10.26 -25.35 -12.34
CA ASN A 270 -10.21 -24.89 -13.73
C ASN A 270 -10.56 -23.39 -13.89
N VAL A 271 -10.95 -22.67 -12.82
CA VAL A 271 -11.36 -21.25 -12.83
C VAL A 271 -10.64 -20.40 -11.80
#